data_AF-A0A7X7PTX2-F1
#
_entry.id   AF-A0A7X7PTX2-F1
#
_cell.length_a   1.000
_cell.length_b   1.000
_cell.length_c   1.000
_cell.angle_alpha   90.00
_cell.angle_beta   90.00
_cell.angle_gamma   90.00
#
_symmetry.space_group_name_H-M   'P 1'
#
loop_
_entity.id
_entity.type
_entity.pdbx_description
1 polymer ?
#
loop_
_entity_poly.entity_id
_entity_poly.type
_entity_poly.pdbx_seq_one_letter_code
_entity_poly.pdbx_strand_id
1 'polypeptide(L)' 'FQPESGGPLLYRLAPGKPDRSAVVYRISRRGTTEQMPPMATELVDHDAVALMRAFIESLK' A
#
# COMPACT_ATOMS: atom_id res chain seq x y z
N PHE A 1 -13.74 -4.94 -0.09
CA PHE A 1 -14.74 -3.91 0.23
C PHE A 1 -14.07 -2.55 0.08
N GLN A 2 -14.57 -1.70 -0.81
CA GLN A 2 -14.10 -0.32 -0.98
C GLN A 2 -15.26 0.53 -0.47
N PRO A 3 -15.11 1.29 0.62
CA PRO A 3 -16.23 2.03 1.18
C PRO A 3 -16.71 3.10 0.19
N GLU A 4 -18.02 3.29 0.14
CA GLU A 4 -18.75 4.26 -0.70
C GLU A 4 -18.33 5.73 -0.44
N SER A 5 -17.47 5.98 0.54
CA SER A 5 -16.99 7.30 0.95
C SER A 5 -15.47 7.26 1.12
N GLY A 6 -14.78 8.00 0.27
CA GLY A 6 -13.33 8.00 0.13
C GLY A 6 -12.56 8.36 1.39
N GLY A 7 -11.96 7.36 2.03
CA GLY A 7 -10.76 7.57 2.85
C GLY A 7 -9.57 7.98 1.98
N PRO A 8 -8.48 8.51 2.56
CA PRO A 8 -7.38 9.19 1.85
C PRO A 8 -6.66 8.35 0.77
N LEU A 9 -6.90 7.03 0.72
CA LEU A 9 -6.30 6.08 -0.24
C LEU A 9 -7.39 5.44 -1.09
N LEU A 10 -7.78 6.18 -2.13
CA LEU A 10 -8.95 5.88 -2.95
C LEU A 10 -8.80 4.67 -3.89
N TYR A 11 -7.59 4.21 -4.21
CA TYR A 11 -7.37 3.20 -5.24
C TYR A 11 -6.56 2.01 -4.74
N ARG A 12 -6.93 0.78 -5.14
CA ARG A 12 -6.12 -0.42 -4.87
C ARG A 12 -4.71 -0.25 -5.44
N LEU A 13 -4.65 0.21 -6.69
CA LEU A 13 -3.47 0.64 -7.42
C LEU A 13 -3.85 1.92 -8.18
N ALA A 14 -2.98 2.94 -8.12
CA ALA A 14 -3.10 4.17 -8.88
C ALA A 14 -1.85 4.31 -9.76
N PRO A 15 -1.96 4.09 -11.09
CA PRO A 15 -0.84 4.20 -12.02
C PRO A 15 -0.10 5.54 -11.89
N GLY A 16 1.23 5.48 -11.85
CA GLY A 16 2.11 6.64 -11.67
C GLY A 16 1.99 7.35 -10.33
N LYS A 17 1.14 6.86 -9.40
CA LYS A 17 0.81 7.52 -8.13
C LYS A 17 0.87 6.53 -6.96
N PRO A 18 2.07 6.06 -6.57
CA PRO A 18 2.24 5.06 -5.50
C PRO A 18 1.59 5.50 -4.19
N ASP A 19 1.70 6.78 -3.81
CA ASP A 19 1.15 7.29 -2.55
C ASP A 19 -0.39 7.37 -2.54
N ARG A 20 -1.04 7.20 -3.70
CA ARG A 20 -2.51 7.06 -3.82
C ARG A 20 -2.96 5.60 -3.88
N SER A 21 -2.01 4.66 -3.82
CA SER A 21 -2.25 3.22 -3.91
C SER A 21 -2.34 2.59 -2.52
N ALA A 22 -3.50 2.03 -2.20
CA ALA A 22 -3.76 1.36 -0.93
C ALA A 22 -2.78 0.20 -0.69
N VAL A 23 -2.30 -0.50 -1.73
CA VAL A 23 -1.33 -1.58 -1.53
C VAL A 23 -0.05 -1.08 -0.84
N VAL A 24 0.51 0.06 -1.27
CA VAL A 24 1.75 0.64 -0.73
C VAL A 24 1.57 1.02 0.74
N TYR A 25 0.45 1.66 1.05
CA TYR A 25 0.10 2.00 2.43
C TYR A 25 -0.01 0.79 3.35
N ARG A 26 -0.62 -0.31 2.88
CA ARG A 26 -0.86 -1.48 3.72
C ARG A 26 0.40 -2.32 3.93
N ILE A 27 1.26 -2.44 2.92
CA ILE A 27 2.52 -3.20 3.03
C ILE A 27 3.61 -2.44 3.78
N SER A 28 3.52 -1.11 3.86
CA SER A 28 4.47 -0.24 4.58
C SER A 28 4.18 -0.12 6.08
N ARG A 29 3.13 -0.79 6.59
CA ARG A 29 2.72 -0.73 7.99
C ARG A 29 2.71 -2.11 8.62
N ARG A 30 3.04 -2.16 9.90
CA ARG A 30 2.89 -3.34 10.77
C ARG A 30 2.25 -2.95 12.09
N GLY A 31 1.60 -3.90 12.76
CA GLY A 31 0.93 -3.70 14.05
C GLY A 31 -0.39 -2.90 13.96
N THR A 32 -0.91 -2.62 12.77
CA THR A 32 -2.17 -1.88 12.57
C THR A 32 -3.25 -2.77 11.94
N THR A 33 -4.53 -2.44 12.13
CA THR A 33 -5.65 -3.13 11.45
C THR A 33 -5.63 -2.97 9.93
N GLU A 34 -4.98 -1.91 9.45
CA GLU A 34 -4.87 -1.60 8.04
C GLU A 34 -3.78 -2.43 7.34
N GLN A 35 -2.84 -3.01 8.11
CA GLN A 35 -1.70 -3.76 7.58
C GLN A 35 -2.14 -4.87 6.63
N MET A 36 -1.36 -5.08 5.59
CA MET A 36 -1.40 -6.33 4.82
C MET A 36 0.01 -6.72 4.36
N PRO A 37 0.31 -8.03 4.29
CA PRO A 37 -0.52 -9.11 4.83
C PRO A 37 -0.57 -9.09 6.37
N PRO A 38 -1.54 -9.77 7.01
CA PRO A 38 -1.51 -9.98 8.44
C PRO A 38 -0.35 -10.91 8.74
N MET A 39 0.74 -10.36 9.28
CA MET A 39 1.93 -11.13 9.63
C MET A 39 2.17 -11.03 11.13
N ALA A 40 2.71 -12.10 11.72
CA ALA A 40 3.18 -12.12 13.11
C ALA A 40 4.57 -11.47 13.24
N THR A 41 4.79 -10.35 12.53
CA THR A 41 6.02 -9.55 12.61
C THR A 41 5.65 -8.08 12.68
N GLU A 42 6.46 -7.32 13.41
CA GLU A 42 6.37 -5.87 13.53
C GLU A 42 7.30 -5.16 12.53
N LEU A 43 8.13 -5.92 11.81
CA LEU A 43 9.11 -5.39 10.86
C LEU A 43 8.49 -5.17 9.48
N VAL A 44 8.66 -3.96 8.96
CA VAL A 44 8.33 -3.61 7.58
C VAL A 44 9.46 -4.08 6.67
N ASP A 45 9.11 -4.73 5.58
CA ASP A 45 10.04 -5.04 4.50
C ASP A 45 10.22 -3.79 3.62
N HIS A 46 11.27 -3.03 3.90
CA HIS A 46 11.54 -1.76 3.20
C HIS A 46 11.90 -1.97 1.73
N ASP A 47 12.57 -3.07 1.39
CA ASP A 47 12.97 -3.38 0.02
C ASP A 47 11.73 -3.72 -0.83
N ALA A 48 10.81 -4.53 -0.29
CA ALA A 48 9.55 -4.82 -0.95
C ALA A 48 8.67 -3.58 -1.13
N VAL A 49 8.63 -2.68 -0.13
CA VAL A 49 7.92 -1.40 -0.25
C VAL A 49 8.51 -0.56 -1.38
N ALA A 50 9.85 -0.42 -1.42
CA ALA A 50 10.53 0.37 -2.45
C ALA A 50 10.29 -0.21 -3.85
N LEU A 51 10.38 -1.53 -4.00
CA LEU A 51 10.09 -2.23 -5.24
C LEU A 51 8.67 -1.95 -5.74
N MET A 52 7.68 -2.04 -4.85
CA MET A 52 6.28 -1.79 -5.20
C MET A 52 6.01 -0.32 -5.58
N ARG A 53 6.68 0.63 -4.91
CA ARG A 53 6.58 2.05 -5.29
C ARG A 53 7.12 2.27 -6.70
N ALA A 54 8.31 1.77 -6.99
CA ALA A 54 8.93 1.88 -8.32
C ALA A 54 8.09 1.20 -9.42
N PHE A 55 7.53 0.02 -9.12
CA PHE A 55 6.62 -0.65 -10.05
C PHE A 55 5.42 0.23 -10.38
N ILE A 56 4.74 0.79 -9.38
CA ILE A 56 3.54 1.61 -9.60
C ILE A 56 3.88 2.93 -10.31
N GLU A 57 5.02 3.54 -9.99
CA GLU A 57 5.53 4.72 -10.69
C GLU A 57 5.76 4.45 -12.18
N SER A 58 6.15 3.23 -12.55
CA SER A 58 6.38 2.83 -13.95
C SER A 58 5.10 2.60 -14.77
N LEU A 59 3.93 2.52 -14.12
CA LEU A 59 2.66 2.27 -14.80
C LEU A 59 2.17 3.54 -15.53
N LYS A 60 1.72 3.35 -16.78
CA LYS A 60 1.18 4.40 -17.65
C LYS A 60 -0.31 4.59 -17.46
#